data_AF-A0A496WBU9-F1
#
_entry.id   AF-A0A496WBU9-F1
#
_cell.length_a   1.000
_cell.length_b   1.000
_cell.length_c   1.000
_cell.angle_alpha   90.00
_cell.angle_beta   90.00
_cell.angle_gamma   90.00
#
_symmetry.space_group_name_H-M   'P 1'
#
loop_
_entity.id
_entity.type
_entity.pdbx_description
1 polymer ?
#
loop_
_entity_poly.entity_id
_entity_poly.type
_entity_poly.pdbx_seq_one_letter_code
_entity_poly.pdbx_strand_id
1 'polypeptide(L)'
;LISPDIWRKYLLDYDSLGPAYKYAGTLAGDEIPIIDAKLDRYIGNKDRQGQVSHLLIDRFRFDSFAPGHDTEEGSNLITRFGHTIYLTFMLTPPEATVERAWIRGLQVGRYKAVDDLLAHNIEAFNGIPVIFFTWALNKKKTVYYEFLDNSVAYGEKPRTVAFGCDGEMYIYDFKCLFDVVRYTKINIEATSAEEVYVGGNDMSAAANTDFLAKCAKNISVINFVERQSGLIYARMERGDICWVNHELARSILNDSDTRAGFNAIAAEMINHLDQIPAAAAKPVPAEALHHAMGDTGP
;
A
#
# COMPACT_ATOMS: atom_id res chain seq x y z
N LEU A 1 -6.71 -14.26 -12.88
CA LEU A 1 -6.76 -13.97 -11.43
C LEU A 1 -6.15 -15.15 -10.68
N ILE A 2 -5.17 -14.90 -9.81
CA ILE A 2 -4.59 -15.86 -8.88
C ILE A 2 -4.97 -15.39 -7.48
N SER A 3 -5.91 -16.09 -6.85
CA SER A 3 -6.39 -15.82 -5.49
C SER A 3 -6.72 -17.14 -4.80
N PRO A 4 -5.92 -17.60 -3.82
CA PRO A 4 -6.16 -18.86 -3.13
C PRO A 4 -7.52 -18.92 -2.43
N ASP A 5 -8.00 -17.79 -1.90
CA ASP A 5 -9.28 -17.70 -1.19
C ASP A 5 -10.50 -18.00 -2.08
N ILE A 6 -10.36 -18.02 -3.41
CA ILE A 6 -11.45 -18.46 -4.28
C ILE A 6 -11.75 -19.95 -4.10
N TRP A 7 -10.77 -20.74 -3.64
CA TRP A 7 -10.89 -22.19 -3.51
C TRP A 7 -11.71 -22.63 -2.31
N ARG A 8 -11.89 -21.78 -1.29
CA ARG A 8 -12.69 -22.10 -0.09
C ARG A 8 -14.11 -22.57 -0.43
N LYS A 9 -14.72 -22.00 -1.48
CA LYS A 9 -16.06 -22.39 -1.96
C LYS A 9 -16.12 -23.79 -2.60
N TYR A 10 -14.98 -24.34 -2.98
CA TYR A 10 -14.86 -25.68 -3.55
C TYR A 10 -14.37 -26.71 -2.52
N LEU A 11 -13.81 -26.25 -1.41
CA LEU A 11 -13.33 -27.10 -0.32
C LEU A 11 -14.42 -27.40 0.72
N LEU A 12 -15.42 -26.52 0.83
CA LEU A 12 -16.44 -26.58 1.86
C LEU A 12 -17.83 -26.65 1.27
N ASP A 13 -18.66 -27.55 1.79
CA ASP A 13 -20.10 -27.53 1.61
C ASP A 13 -20.72 -26.60 2.67
N TYR A 14 -20.96 -25.35 2.29
CA TYR A 14 -21.49 -24.31 3.19
C TYR A 14 -22.87 -24.65 3.73
N ASP A 15 -23.71 -25.34 2.96
CA ASP A 15 -25.09 -25.66 3.35
C ASP A 15 -25.10 -26.71 4.48
N SER A 16 -24.12 -27.62 4.48
CA SER A 16 -23.95 -28.63 5.54
C SER A 16 -23.53 -28.07 6.90
N LEU A 17 -23.00 -26.84 6.97
CA LEU A 17 -22.47 -26.24 8.21
C LEU A 17 -23.55 -25.75 9.16
N GLY A 18 -24.79 -25.57 8.69
CA GLY A 18 -25.92 -25.12 9.51
C GLY A 18 -25.59 -23.86 10.33
N PRO A 19 -25.85 -23.84 11.65
CA PRO A 19 -25.56 -22.67 12.50
C PRO A 19 -24.08 -22.25 12.54
N ALA A 20 -23.16 -23.14 12.20
CA ALA A 20 -21.72 -22.88 12.24
C ALA A 20 -21.15 -22.26 10.95
N TYR A 21 -21.99 -21.91 9.97
CA TYR A 21 -21.55 -21.36 8.67
C TYR A 21 -20.60 -20.16 8.76
N LYS A 22 -20.68 -19.36 9.84
CA LYS A 22 -19.77 -18.22 10.08
C LYS A 22 -18.31 -18.64 10.33
N TYR A 23 -18.07 -19.90 10.70
CA TYR A 23 -16.73 -20.44 10.93
C TYR A 23 -16.16 -21.14 9.69
N ALA A 24 -16.87 -21.15 8.56
CA ALA A 24 -16.41 -21.82 7.34
C ALA A 24 -14.98 -21.42 6.93
N GLY A 25 -14.64 -20.14 7.08
CA GLY A 25 -13.31 -19.64 6.72
C GLY A 25 -12.16 -20.37 7.43
N THR A 26 -12.30 -20.73 8.71
CA THR A 26 -11.21 -21.39 9.47
C THR A 26 -11.09 -22.87 9.13
N LEU A 27 -12.16 -23.52 8.68
CA LEU A 27 -12.18 -24.96 8.36
C LEU A 27 -11.35 -25.36 7.14
N ALA A 28 -10.98 -24.39 6.29
CA ALA A 28 -10.13 -24.62 5.11
C ALA A 28 -8.78 -23.88 5.23
N GLY A 29 -8.34 -23.60 6.46
CA GLY A 29 -7.12 -22.83 6.73
C GLY A 29 -5.85 -23.48 6.16
N ASP A 30 -5.70 -24.79 6.35
CA ASP A 30 -4.48 -25.55 6.00
C ASP A 30 -4.40 -25.90 4.51
N GLU A 31 -5.55 -26.11 3.86
CA GLU A 31 -5.62 -26.43 2.43
C GLU A 31 -5.21 -25.25 1.55
N ILE A 32 -5.48 -24.03 2.01
CA ILE A 32 -5.27 -22.82 1.21
C ILE A 32 -3.79 -22.57 0.92
N PRO A 33 -2.85 -22.64 1.89
CA PRO A 33 -1.41 -22.63 1.62
C PRO A 33 -0.96 -23.73 0.65
N ILE A 34 -1.53 -24.94 0.75
CA ILE A 34 -1.19 -26.05 -0.16
C ILE A 34 -1.61 -25.71 -1.60
N ILE A 35 -2.80 -25.17 -1.78
CA ILE A 35 -3.30 -24.72 -3.08
C ILE A 35 -2.42 -23.59 -3.61
N ASP A 36 -2.02 -22.65 -2.77
CA ASP A 36 -1.16 -21.54 -3.16
C ASP A 36 0.20 -22.02 -3.68
N ALA A 37 0.84 -22.93 -2.94
CA ALA A 37 2.11 -23.55 -3.35
C ALA A 37 1.99 -24.33 -4.67
N LYS A 38 0.84 -24.98 -4.92
CA LYS A 38 0.58 -25.65 -6.21
C LYS A 38 0.44 -24.65 -7.35
N LEU A 39 -0.23 -23.51 -7.12
CA LEU A 39 -0.36 -22.45 -8.11
C LEU A 39 1.02 -21.85 -8.45
N ASP A 40 1.87 -21.61 -7.46
CA ASP A 40 3.23 -21.10 -7.67
C ASP A 40 4.07 -22.06 -8.52
N ARG A 41 4.03 -23.37 -8.21
CA ARG A 41 4.71 -24.40 -9.01
C ARG A 41 4.18 -24.45 -10.43
N TYR A 42 2.87 -24.36 -10.62
CA TYR A 42 2.24 -24.37 -11.93
C TYR A 42 2.70 -23.18 -12.78
N ILE A 43 2.67 -21.96 -12.23
CA ILE A 43 3.12 -20.76 -12.95
C ILE A 43 4.62 -20.83 -13.23
N GLY A 44 5.44 -21.27 -12.28
CA GLY A 44 6.87 -21.47 -12.51
C GLY A 44 7.18 -22.49 -13.61
N ASN A 45 6.35 -23.53 -13.78
CA ASN A 45 6.46 -24.45 -14.91
C ASN A 45 6.09 -23.79 -16.25
N LYS A 46 5.04 -22.96 -16.28
CA LYS A 46 4.67 -22.20 -17.49
C LYS A 46 5.77 -21.21 -17.88
N ASP A 47 6.42 -20.58 -16.91
CA ASP A 47 7.55 -19.66 -17.13
C ASP A 47 8.72 -20.34 -17.84
N ARG A 48 9.16 -21.50 -17.33
CA ARG A 48 10.21 -22.30 -17.99
C ARG A 48 9.88 -22.72 -19.43
N GLN A 49 8.59 -22.71 -19.79
CA GLN A 49 8.10 -23.03 -21.13
C GLN A 49 7.82 -21.78 -21.98
N GLY A 50 8.00 -20.57 -21.45
CA GLY A 50 7.65 -19.32 -22.14
C GLY A 50 6.15 -19.12 -22.34
N GLN A 51 5.31 -19.68 -21.46
CA GLN A 51 3.85 -19.73 -21.60
C GLN A 51 3.10 -18.93 -20.52
N VAL A 52 3.77 -17.97 -19.87
CA VAL A 52 3.15 -17.12 -18.85
C VAL A 52 2.26 -16.08 -19.54
N SER A 53 0.99 -16.04 -19.17
CA SER A 53 0.05 -15.01 -19.59
C SER A 53 0.16 -13.78 -18.68
N HIS A 54 -0.56 -12.71 -19.00
CA HIS A 54 -0.82 -11.67 -18.01
C HIS A 54 -1.53 -12.26 -16.79
N LEU A 55 -1.10 -11.86 -15.59
CA LEU A 55 -1.62 -12.36 -14.32
C LEU A 55 -2.07 -11.18 -13.48
N LEU A 56 -3.28 -11.29 -12.93
CA LEU A 56 -3.72 -10.49 -11.79
C LEU A 56 -3.57 -11.36 -10.55
N ILE A 57 -2.75 -10.93 -9.60
CA ILE A 57 -2.46 -11.65 -8.36
C ILE A 57 -3.15 -10.90 -7.24
N ASP A 58 -4.09 -11.57 -6.58
CA ASP A 58 -4.85 -11.05 -5.44
C ASP A 58 -4.57 -11.95 -4.25
N ARG A 59 -3.51 -11.61 -3.52
CA ARG A 59 -3.03 -12.35 -2.35
C ARG A 59 -2.89 -11.38 -1.19
N PHE A 60 -3.59 -11.68 -0.09
CA PHE A 60 -3.54 -10.89 1.14
C PHE A 60 -2.60 -11.51 2.20
N ARG A 61 -2.00 -12.69 1.97
CA ARG A 61 -0.88 -13.30 2.75
C ARG A 61 -0.42 -14.63 2.16
N PHE A 62 0.37 -15.39 2.92
CA PHE A 62 1.11 -16.63 2.62
C PHE A 62 2.53 -16.33 2.13
N ASP A 63 3.47 -16.24 3.08
CA ASP A 63 4.93 -16.44 2.92
C ASP A 63 5.64 -15.59 1.85
N SER A 64 4.91 -14.65 1.25
CA SER A 64 5.33 -13.76 0.17
C SER A 64 6.26 -12.67 0.69
N PHE A 65 6.27 -12.46 2.02
CA PHE A 65 7.12 -11.50 2.72
C PHE A 65 8.31 -12.15 3.43
N ALA A 66 8.30 -13.48 3.60
CA ALA A 66 9.40 -14.17 4.21
C ALA A 66 10.52 -14.26 3.16
N PRO A 67 11.69 -13.64 3.37
CA PRO A 67 12.86 -13.93 2.55
C PRO A 67 13.15 -15.41 2.74
N GLY A 68 13.04 -16.19 1.67
CA GLY A 68 13.41 -17.59 1.69
C GLY A 68 14.86 -17.66 2.14
N HIS A 69 15.10 -18.46 3.18
CA HIS A 69 16.44 -18.94 3.45
C HIS A 69 16.95 -19.59 2.17
N ASP A 70 18.04 -19.05 1.64
CA ASP A 70 18.72 -19.44 0.41
C ASP A 70 17.98 -19.17 -0.91
N THR A 71 18.28 -18.01 -1.54
CA THR A 71 18.63 -17.87 -2.96
C THR A 71 18.86 -16.39 -3.26
N GLU A 72 19.81 -16.08 -4.15
CA GLU A 72 20.13 -14.72 -4.65
C GLU A 72 18.97 -14.02 -5.40
N GLU A 73 17.76 -14.57 -5.33
CA GLU A 73 16.52 -14.11 -5.93
C GLU A 73 15.40 -14.25 -4.88
N GLY A 74 14.98 -13.14 -4.26
CA GLY A 74 13.93 -13.10 -3.25
C GLY A 74 12.75 -14.05 -3.55
N SER A 75 12.48 -14.91 -2.58
CA SER A 75 11.61 -16.09 -2.63
C SER A 75 10.15 -15.86 -3.05
N ASN A 76 9.56 -16.96 -3.53
CA ASN A 76 8.12 -17.32 -3.61
C ASN A 76 7.14 -16.43 -4.37
N LEU A 77 7.46 -15.18 -4.66
CA LEU A 77 6.51 -14.29 -5.33
C LEU A 77 6.42 -14.57 -6.85
N ILE A 78 5.20 -14.81 -7.34
CA ILE A 78 4.87 -14.91 -8.78
C ILE A 78 5.34 -13.68 -9.57
N THR A 79 5.49 -12.52 -8.91
CA THR A 79 6.01 -11.30 -9.54
C THR A 79 7.44 -11.44 -10.08
N ARG A 80 8.22 -12.45 -9.66
CA ARG A 80 9.56 -12.72 -10.24
C ARG A 80 9.53 -12.98 -11.74
N PHE A 81 8.44 -13.56 -12.25
CA PHE A 81 8.29 -13.91 -13.66
C PHE A 81 7.89 -12.70 -14.53
N GLY A 82 7.38 -11.62 -13.91
CA GLY A 82 6.93 -10.44 -14.64
C GLY A 82 8.11 -9.59 -15.13
N HIS A 83 8.07 -9.16 -16.40
CA HIS A 83 8.95 -8.11 -16.92
C HIS A 83 8.42 -6.72 -16.54
N THR A 84 7.11 -6.53 -16.71
CA THR A 84 6.37 -5.34 -16.28
C THR A 84 5.45 -5.71 -15.13
N ILE A 85 5.55 -4.99 -14.02
CA ILE A 85 4.83 -5.27 -12.78
C ILE A 85 4.01 -4.04 -12.41
N TYR A 86 2.76 -4.27 -12.01
CA TYR A 86 1.88 -3.26 -11.43
C TYR A 86 1.62 -3.64 -9.97
N LEU A 87 2.02 -2.78 -9.04
CA LEU A 87 1.78 -2.95 -7.61
C LEU A 87 0.76 -1.92 -7.12
N THR A 88 -0.32 -2.40 -6.53
CA THR A 88 -1.38 -1.53 -6.01
C THR A 88 -1.58 -1.81 -4.54
N PHE A 89 -1.25 -0.83 -3.71
CA PHE A 89 -1.34 -0.92 -2.26
C PHE A 89 -2.59 -0.21 -1.77
N MET A 90 -3.60 -0.99 -1.39
CA MET A 90 -4.85 -0.47 -0.83
C MET A 90 -4.70 -0.16 0.65
N LEU A 91 -4.62 1.12 1.01
CA LEU A 91 -4.56 1.60 2.38
C LEU A 91 -5.97 1.80 2.90
N THR A 92 -6.48 0.83 3.66
CA THR A 92 -7.84 0.87 4.23
C THR A 92 -7.73 1.07 5.74
N PRO A 93 -8.45 2.05 6.33
CA PRO A 93 -8.54 2.17 7.79
C PRO A 93 -8.97 0.84 8.43
N PRO A 94 -8.31 0.36 9.50
CA PRO A 94 -8.57 -0.96 10.07
C PRO A 94 -10.03 -1.18 10.52
N GLU A 95 -10.67 -0.16 11.10
CA GLU A 95 -12.09 -0.17 11.47
C GLU A 95 -13.00 -0.34 10.25
N ALA A 96 -12.69 0.36 9.14
CA ALA A 96 -13.41 0.21 7.89
C ALA A 96 -13.22 -1.18 7.27
N THR A 97 -12.04 -1.80 7.46
CA THR A 97 -11.80 -3.19 7.07
C THR A 97 -12.71 -4.16 7.83
N VAL A 98 -12.94 -3.94 9.12
CA VAL A 98 -13.85 -4.74 9.94
C VAL A 98 -15.29 -4.61 9.45
N GLU A 99 -15.78 -3.39 9.28
CA GLU A 99 -17.15 -3.13 8.79
C GLU A 99 -17.40 -3.75 7.41
N ARG A 100 -16.46 -3.56 6.49
CA ARG A 100 -16.57 -4.11 5.12
C ARG A 100 -16.50 -5.63 5.11
N ALA A 101 -15.68 -6.23 5.97
CA ALA A 101 -15.63 -7.68 6.12
C ALA A 101 -16.96 -8.23 6.66
N TRP A 102 -17.59 -7.53 7.61
CA TRP A 102 -18.93 -7.89 8.10
C TRP A 102 -19.99 -7.83 6.99
N ILE A 103 -20.05 -6.73 6.23
CA ILE A 103 -20.97 -6.58 5.09
C ILE A 103 -20.74 -7.69 4.06
N ARG A 104 -19.48 -7.99 3.74
CA ARG A 104 -19.13 -9.11 2.84
C ARG A 104 -19.58 -10.45 3.41
N GLY A 105 -19.44 -10.65 4.73
CA GLY A 105 -19.96 -11.82 5.43
C GLY A 105 -21.46 -12.01 5.20
N LEU A 106 -22.24 -10.94 5.36
CA LEU A 106 -23.69 -10.95 5.11
C LEU A 106 -24.05 -11.24 3.65
N GLN A 107 -23.26 -10.73 2.69
CA GLN A 107 -23.55 -10.87 1.26
C GLN A 107 -23.18 -12.23 0.68
N VAL A 108 -22.02 -12.79 1.09
CA VAL A 108 -21.43 -13.98 0.44
C VAL A 108 -20.99 -15.06 1.43
N GLY A 109 -21.42 -14.97 2.70
CA GLY A 109 -21.15 -15.98 3.73
C GLY A 109 -19.70 -16.04 4.21
N ARG A 110 -18.87 -15.04 3.87
CA ARG A 110 -17.43 -15.02 4.21
C ARG A 110 -17.16 -14.19 5.46
N TYR A 111 -17.35 -14.81 6.61
CA TYR A 111 -17.07 -14.20 7.91
C TYR A 111 -15.63 -14.42 8.33
N LYS A 112 -15.16 -13.51 9.17
CA LYS A 112 -13.85 -13.55 9.80
C LYS A 112 -13.96 -12.88 11.17
N ALA A 113 -13.21 -13.38 12.15
CA ALA A 113 -13.18 -12.79 13.48
C ALA A 113 -12.52 -11.40 13.43
N VAL A 114 -12.89 -10.51 14.36
CA VAL A 114 -12.46 -9.11 14.36
C VAL A 114 -10.97 -9.00 14.69
N ASP A 115 -10.54 -9.67 15.75
CA ASP A 115 -9.14 -9.85 16.14
C ASP A 115 -8.29 -10.37 14.97
N ASP A 116 -8.78 -11.41 14.30
CA ASP A 116 -8.14 -12.00 13.13
C ASP A 116 -8.06 -10.99 11.96
N LEU A 117 -9.09 -10.18 11.72
CA LEU A 117 -9.02 -9.11 10.72
C LEU A 117 -7.98 -8.05 11.07
N LEU A 118 -7.94 -7.59 12.33
CA LEU A 118 -7.03 -6.54 12.77
C LEU A 118 -5.58 -7.02 12.80
N ALA A 119 -5.31 -8.24 13.29
CA ALA A 119 -4.00 -8.87 13.22
C ALA A 119 -3.48 -8.95 11.78
N HIS A 120 -4.37 -9.30 10.84
CA HIS A 120 -4.01 -9.38 9.43
C HIS A 120 -3.80 -8.03 8.76
N ASN A 121 -4.45 -6.96 9.24
CA ASN A 121 -4.11 -5.60 8.83
C ASN A 121 -2.68 -5.26 9.27
N ILE A 122 -2.32 -5.51 10.54
CA ILE A 122 -0.96 -5.26 11.05
C ILE A 122 0.10 -5.96 10.19
N GLU A 123 -0.10 -7.24 9.89
CA GLU A 123 0.82 -7.99 9.03
C GLU A 123 0.92 -7.41 7.61
N ALA A 124 -0.20 -7.03 7.01
CA ALA A 124 -0.21 -6.41 5.69
C ALA A 124 0.56 -5.09 5.68
N PHE A 125 0.33 -4.21 6.66
CA PHE A 125 1.00 -2.92 6.75
C PHE A 125 2.50 -3.04 7.07
N ASN A 126 2.91 -4.03 7.86
CA ASN A 126 4.33 -4.37 8.04
C ASN A 126 4.98 -4.86 6.74
N GLY A 127 4.23 -5.60 5.91
CA GLY A 127 4.72 -6.16 4.65
C GLY A 127 4.83 -5.15 3.50
N ILE A 128 3.95 -4.13 3.46
CA ILE A 128 3.89 -3.13 2.38
C ILE A 128 5.27 -2.52 2.07
N PRO A 129 6.01 -1.94 3.04
CA PRO A 129 7.33 -1.36 2.76
C PRO A 129 8.32 -2.36 2.19
N VAL A 130 8.29 -3.62 2.67
CA VAL A 130 9.21 -4.67 2.23
C VAL A 130 8.98 -5.01 0.76
N ILE A 131 7.73 -5.27 0.37
CA ILE A 131 7.37 -5.53 -1.04
C ILE A 131 7.68 -4.31 -1.90
N PHE A 132 7.26 -3.13 -1.46
CA PHE A 132 7.44 -1.90 -2.21
C PHE A 132 8.93 -1.68 -2.56
N PHE A 133 9.82 -1.65 -1.56
CA PHE A 133 11.24 -1.40 -1.83
C PHE A 133 11.93 -2.55 -2.57
N THR A 134 11.50 -3.80 -2.36
CA THR A 134 12.04 -4.96 -3.12
C THR A 134 11.85 -4.78 -4.62
N TRP A 135 10.69 -4.29 -5.04
CA TRP A 135 10.34 -4.18 -6.45
C TRP A 135 10.62 -2.81 -7.04
N ALA A 136 10.27 -1.72 -6.36
CA ALA A 136 10.47 -0.36 -6.87
C ALA A 136 11.97 -0.03 -7.09
N LEU A 137 12.87 -0.68 -6.36
CA LEU A 137 14.32 -0.51 -6.52
C LEU A 137 14.95 -1.50 -7.50
N ASN A 138 14.17 -2.46 -8.05
CA ASN A 138 14.68 -3.46 -8.98
C ASN A 138 14.90 -2.86 -10.38
N LYS A 139 16.15 -2.58 -10.72
CA LYS A 139 16.53 -1.97 -12.01
C LYS A 139 16.46 -2.91 -13.21
N LYS A 140 16.17 -4.20 -13.01
CA LYS A 140 16.04 -5.19 -14.10
C LYS A 140 14.61 -5.32 -14.62
N LYS A 141 13.65 -4.62 -14.00
CA LYS A 141 12.21 -4.74 -14.30
C LYS A 141 11.58 -3.37 -14.36
N THR A 142 10.50 -3.23 -15.11
CA THR A 142 9.66 -2.03 -15.09
C THR A 142 8.57 -2.24 -14.04
N VAL A 143 8.57 -1.41 -13.00
CA VAL A 143 7.63 -1.54 -11.89
C VAL A 143 6.87 -0.24 -11.72
N TYR A 144 5.59 -0.28 -12.06
CA TYR A 144 4.63 0.74 -11.72
C TYR A 144 4.05 0.42 -10.35
N TYR A 145 3.93 1.43 -9.50
CA TYR A 145 3.32 1.28 -8.19
C TYR A 145 2.40 2.43 -7.87
N GLU A 146 1.37 2.14 -7.08
CA GLU A 146 0.44 3.12 -6.58
C GLU A 146 -0.06 2.73 -5.17
N PHE A 147 -0.09 3.72 -4.29
CA PHE A 147 -0.71 3.68 -2.98
C PHE A 147 -2.06 4.37 -3.09
N LEU A 148 -3.11 3.70 -2.62
CA LEU A 148 -4.49 4.14 -2.74
C LEU A 148 -5.13 4.26 -1.36
N ASP A 149 -5.65 5.44 -1.03
CA ASP A 149 -6.49 5.65 0.14
C ASP A 149 -7.89 5.13 -0.15
N ASN A 150 -8.25 4.09 0.60
CA ASN A 150 -9.50 3.37 0.50
C ASN A 150 -10.48 3.74 1.63
N SER A 151 -10.28 4.87 2.31
CA SER A 151 -11.21 5.43 3.30
C SER A 151 -12.51 5.99 2.69
N VAL A 152 -12.60 6.02 1.35
CA VAL A 152 -13.79 6.45 0.59
C VAL A 152 -14.99 5.49 0.78
N ALA A 153 -16.19 5.94 0.42
CA ALA A 153 -17.40 5.12 0.51
C ALA A 153 -17.35 3.90 -0.42
N TYR A 154 -18.14 2.86 -0.11
CA TYR A 154 -18.22 1.67 -0.95
C TYR A 154 -18.73 2.02 -2.36
N GLY A 155 -18.01 1.56 -3.39
CA GLY A 155 -18.31 1.84 -4.79
C GLY A 155 -17.62 3.09 -5.34
N GLU A 156 -17.10 3.95 -4.46
CA GLU A 156 -16.32 5.11 -4.86
C GLU A 156 -14.89 4.72 -5.25
N LYS A 157 -14.29 5.53 -6.11
CA LYS A 157 -12.91 5.35 -6.56
C LYS A 157 -11.95 5.71 -5.41
N PRO A 158 -10.98 4.84 -5.06
CA PRO A 158 -9.95 5.18 -4.09
C PRO A 158 -9.11 6.38 -4.53
N ARG A 159 -8.64 7.18 -3.59
CA ARG A 159 -7.81 8.36 -3.87
C ARG A 159 -6.34 7.97 -4.00
N THR A 160 -5.65 8.53 -4.98
CA THR A 160 -4.20 8.31 -5.11
C THR A 160 -3.46 9.01 -3.97
N VAL A 161 -2.67 8.26 -3.20
CA VAL A 161 -1.81 8.75 -2.11
C VAL A 161 -0.43 9.08 -2.65
N ALA A 162 0.13 8.12 -3.39
CA ALA A 162 1.38 8.28 -4.10
C ALA A 162 1.49 7.25 -5.22
N PHE A 163 2.25 7.55 -6.26
CA PHE A 163 2.51 6.61 -7.34
C PHE A 163 3.89 6.84 -7.94
N GLY A 164 4.37 5.93 -8.77
CA GLY A 164 5.65 6.11 -9.45
C GLY A 164 6.10 4.93 -10.30
N CYS A 165 7.24 5.14 -10.94
CA CYS A 165 7.97 4.17 -11.74
C CYS A 165 9.44 4.61 -11.84
N ASP A 166 10.34 3.66 -12.07
CA ASP A 166 11.74 3.91 -12.47
C ASP A 166 12.56 4.85 -11.55
N GLY A 167 12.20 4.94 -10.28
CA GLY A 167 12.90 5.76 -9.28
C GLY A 167 12.39 7.21 -9.19
N GLU A 168 11.27 7.52 -9.86
CA GLU A 168 10.51 8.75 -9.67
C GLU A 168 9.17 8.45 -8.98
N MET A 169 8.84 9.23 -7.96
CA MET A 169 7.62 9.10 -7.17
C MET A 169 6.89 10.45 -7.08
N TYR A 170 5.57 10.40 -7.09
CA TYR A 170 4.68 11.52 -6.89
C TYR A 170 3.90 11.29 -5.59
N ILE A 171 3.96 12.24 -4.66
CA ILE A 171 3.29 12.14 -3.35
C ILE A 171 2.21 13.21 -3.26
N TYR A 172 0.98 12.80 -2.98
CA TYR A 172 -0.18 13.67 -2.78
C TYR A 172 -0.58 13.81 -1.31
N ASP A 173 -0.26 12.80 -0.48
CA ASP A 173 -0.80 12.72 0.88
C ASP A 173 0.21 12.11 1.84
N PHE A 174 0.74 12.95 2.74
CA PHE A 174 1.66 12.52 3.79
C PHE A 174 0.98 11.69 4.88
N LYS A 175 -0.26 12.04 5.26
CA LYS A 175 -1.01 11.35 6.31
C LYS A 175 -1.13 9.87 5.97
N CYS A 176 -1.56 9.55 4.75
CA CYS A 176 -1.73 8.16 4.32
C CYS A 176 -0.41 7.38 4.30
N LEU A 177 0.73 8.04 4.03
CA LEU A 177 2.05 7.41 4.16
C LEU A 177 2.45 7.17 5.62
N PHE A 178 2.03 8.01 6.56
CA PHE A 178 2.17 7.74 7.99
C PHE A 178 1.27 6.60 8.45
N ASP A 179 0.08 6.50 7.85
CA ASP A 179 -0.90 5.47 8.19
C ASP A 179 -0.38 4.06 7.88
N VAL A 180 0.51 3.89 6.90
CA VAL A 180 1.27 2.64 6.67
C VAL A 180 2.00 2.18 7.94
N VAL A 181 2.50 3.10 8.75
CA VAL A 181 3.17 2.80 10.02
C VAL A 181 2.19 2.79 11.19
N ARG A 182 1.23 3.71 11.25
CA ARG A 182 0.23 3.76 12.34
C ARG A 182 -0.58 2.47 12.43
N TYR A 183 -0.98 1.92 11.28
CA TYR A 183 -1.82 0.73 11.23
C TYR A 183 -1.10 -0.56 11.64
N THR A 184 0.22 -0.53 11.85
CA THR A 184 0.96 -1.66 12.46
C THR A 184 0.87 -1.67 13.99
N LYS A 185 0.36 -0.59 14.60
CA LYS A 185 0.33 -0.34 16.05
C LYS A 185 -1.08 -0.44 16.66
N ILE A 186 -2.07 -0.88 15.88
CA ILE A 186 -3.47 -0.91 16.29
C ILE A 186 -3.73 -1.98 17.35
N ASN A 187 -4.77 -1.77 18.15
CA ASN A 187 -5.22 -2.70 19.17
C ASN A 187 -6.11 -3.79 18.57
N ILE A 188 -5.63 -5.04 18.54
CA ILE A 188 -6.38 -6.18 18.01
C ILE A 188 -7.52 -6.65 18.95
N GLU A 189 -7.44 -6.29 20.23
CA GLU A 189 -8.43 -6.61 21.26
C GLU A 189 -9.53 -5.53 21.36
N ALA A 190 -9.60 -4.62 20.39
CA ALA A 190 -10.56 -3.53 20.39
C ALA A 190 -12.01 -4.05 20.34
N THR A 191 -12.86 -3.50 21.19
CA THR A 191 -14.29 -3.84 21.27
C THR A 191 -15.19 -2.75 20.67
N SER A 192 -14.61 -1.59 20.32
CA SER A 192 -15.24 -0.51 19.56
C SER A 192 -14.28 0.07 18.52
N ALA A 193 -14.80 0.89 17.60
CA ALA A 193 -13.98 1.54 16.57
C ALA A 193 -12.96 2.52 17.19
N GLU A 194 -13.33 3.21 18.27
CA GLU A 194 -12.47 4.15 18.99
C GLU A 194 -11.29 3.46 19.67
N GLU A 195 -11.47 2.19 20.07
CA GLU A 195 -10.44 1.39 20.74
C GLU A 195 -9.41 0.79 19.78
N VAL A 196 -9.65 0.82 18.46
CA VAL A 196 -8.74 0.28 17.44
C VAL A 196 -7.40 1.00 17.45
N TYR A 197 -7.40 2.32 17.66
CA TYR A 197 -6.20 3.13 17.67
C TYR A 197 -5.67 3.28 19.08
N VAL A 198 -4.41 2.86 19.32
CA VAL A 198 -3.74 3.17 20.58
C VAL A 198 -3.58 4.70 20.68
N GLY A 199 -4.15 5.29 21.73
CA GLY A 199 -4.11 6.73 21.92
C GLY A 199 -2.72 7.29 22.22
N GLY A 200 -2.61 8.61 22.32
CA GLY A 200 -1.38 9.28 22.73
C GLY A 200 -0.40 9.56 21.59
N ASN A 201 0.88 9.69 21.93
CA ASN A 201 1.92 10.15 20.99
C ASN A 201 2.24 9.13 19.88
N ASP A 202 1.92 7.85 20.07
CA ASP A 202 2.26 6.78 19.13
C ASP A 202 1.54 6.89 17.78
N MET A 203 0.37 7.56 17.76
CA MET A 203 -0.40 7.85 16.55
C MET A 203 -0.10 9.24 15.96
N SER A 204 0.73 10.05 16.62
CA SER A 204 1.13 11.36 16.08
C SER A 204 1.88 11.22 14.75
N ALA A 205 1.79 12.23 13.88
CA ALA A 205 2.49 12.23 12.60
C ALA A 205 4.00 12.02 12.75
N ALA A 206 4.61 12.75 13.71
CA ALA A 206 6.04 12.73 13.96
C ALA A 206 6.57 11.35 14.38
N ALA A 207 5.76 10.51 15.02
CA ALA A 207 6.14 9.16 15.45
C ALA A 207 5.99 8.09 14.36
N ASN A 208 5.56 8.46 13.15
CA ASN A 208 5.17 7.52 12.09
C ASN A 208 5.78 7.87 10.72
N THR A 209 6.86 8.64 10.68
CA THR A 209 7.48 9.12 9.44
C THR A 209 8.48 8.14 8.81
N ASP A 210 8.77 7.01 9.45
CA ASP A 210 9.83 6.08 9.03
C ASP A 210 9.67 5.57 7.59
N PHE A 211 8.44 5.29 7.15
CA PHE A 211 8.19 4.85 5.77
C PHE A 211 8.51 5.96 4.77
N LEU A 212 8.02 7.18 5.02
CA LEU A 212 8.31 8.36 4.21
C LEU A 212 9.82 8.65 4.16
N ALA A 213 10.51 8.59 5.29
CA ALA A 213 11.96 8.80 5.36
C ALA A 213 12.73 7.76 4.53
N LYS A 214 12.29 6.49 4.54
CA LYS A 214 12.84 5.46 3.65
C LYS A 214 12.57 5.76 2.18
N CYS A 215 11.41 6.31 1.82
CA CYS A 215 11.13 6.75 0.45
C CYS A 215 12.11 7.85 0.03
N ALA A 216 12.25 8.92 0.82
CA ALA A 216 13.17 10.02 0.54
C ALA A 216 14.64 9.57 0.39
N LYS A 217 15.05 8.56 1.17
CA LYS A 217 16.40 8.01 1.12
C LYS A 217 16.67 7.15 -0.12
N ASN A 218 15.70 6.36 -0.58
CA ASN A 218 15.94 5.31 -1.58
C ASN A 218 15.37 5.65 -2.97
N ILE A 219 14.37 6.51 -3.05
CA ILE A 219 13.79 6.97 -4.32
C ILE A 219 14.60 8.17 -4.81
N SER A 220 15.00 8.15 -6.08
CA SER A 220 15.93 9.14 -6.63
C SER A 220 15.28 10.50 -6.82
N VAL A 221 14.01 10.53 -7.20
CA VAL A 221 13.25 11.75 -7.44
C VAL A 221 11.88 11.63 -6.76
N ILE A 222 11.54 12.63 -5.96
CA ILE A 222 10.20 12.75 -5.37
C ILE A 222 9.61 14.11 -5.76
N ASN A 223 8.45 14.07 -6.39
CA ASN A 223 7.64 15.24 -6.70
C ASN A 223 6.49 15.31 -5.69
N PHE A 224 6.36 16.45 -5.01
CA PHE A 224 5.26 16.69 -4.08
C PHE A 224 4.14 17.42 -4.83
N VAL A 225 2.94 16.84 -4.80
CA VAL A 225 1.80 17.29 -5.59
C VAL A 225 0.72 17.80 -4.66
N GLU A 226 0.21 18.99 -4.95
CA GLU A 226 -0.95 19.53 -4.25
C GLU A 226 -2.22 18.92 -4.86
N ARG A 227 -3.08 18.33 -4.03
CA ARG A 227 -4.19 17.49 -4.49
C ARG A 227 -5.24 18.27 -5.30
N GLN A 228 -5.66 19.45 -4.85
CA GLN A 228 -6.78 20.15 -5.48
C GLN A 228 -6.45 20.66 -6.88
N SER A 229 -5.21 21.12 -7.07
CA SER A 229 -4.73 21.67 -8.34
C SER A 229 -4.04 20.62 -9.22
N GLY A 230 -3.59 19.49 -8.65
CA GLY A 230 -2.78 18.49 -9.35
C GLY A 230 -1.39 19.01 -9.74
N LEU A 231 -0.92 20.10 -9.10
CA LEU A 231 0.35 20.74 -9.42
C LEU A 231 1.47 20.23 -8.51
N ILE A 232 2.59 19.87 -9.11
CA ILE A 232 3.86 19.65 -8.43
C ILE A 232 4.33 21.00 -7.90
N TYR A 233 4.43 21.12 -6.58
CA TYR A 233 4.85 22.34 -5.90
C TYR A 233 6.26 22.27 -5.34
N ALA A 234 6.83 21.08 -5.19
CA ALA A 234 8.22 20.91 -4.78
C ALA A 234 8.80 19.64 -5.39
N ARG A 235 10.12 19.62 -5.53
CA ARG A 235 10.86 18.45 -6.01
C ARG A 235 12.08 18.20 -5.15
N MET A 236 12.24 16.95 -4.74
CA MET A 236 13.42 16.41 -4.08
C MET A 236 14.17 15.52 -5.05
N GLU A 237 15.49 15.64 -5.11
CA GLU A 237 16.36 14.70 -5.80
C GLU A 237 17.42 14.20 -4.83
N ARG A 238 17.54 12.87 -4.71
CA ARG A 238 18.50 12.16 -3.85
C ARG A 238 18.52 12.65 -2.39
N GLY A 239 17.35 13.02 -1.87
CA GLY A 239 17.17 13.48 -0.49
C GLY A 239 17.22 14.98 -0.30
N ASP A 240 17.64 15.76 -1.29
CA ASP A 240 17.74 17.23 -1.18
C ASP A 240 16.60 17.90 -1.96
N ILE A 241 15.96 18.91 -1.37
CA ILE A 241 14.96 19.73 -2.09
C ILE A 241 15.68 20.61 -3.12
N CYS A 242 15.38 20.40 -4.40
CA CYS A 242 15.99 21.13 -5.49
C CYS A 242 15.27 22.44 -5.83
N TRP A 243 13.94 22.44 -5.76
CA TRP A 243 13.14 23.63 -6.02
C TRP A 243 11.75 23.55 -5.38
N VAL A 244 11.16 24.72 -5.16
CA VAL A 244 9.83 24.87 -4.54
C VAL A 244 9.06 26.04 -5.16
N ASN A 245 7.74 25.89 -5.29
CA ASN A 245 6.83 27.01 -5.43
C ASN A 245 6.53 27.60 -4.04
N HIS A 246 7.14 28.74 -3.72
CA HIS A 246 7.07 29.31 -2.36
C HIS A 246 5.66 29.70 -1.92
N GLU A 247 4.82 30.22 -2.82
CA GLU A 247 3.45 30.62 -2.49
C GLU A 247 2.61 29.41 -2.09
N LEU A 248 2.62 28.37 -2.92
CA LEU A 248 1.86 27.15 -2.68
C LEU A 248 2.41 26.39 -1.46
N ALA A 249 3.74 26.33 -1.30
CA ALA A 249 4.36 25.71 -0.14
C ALA A 249 3.96 26.37 1.18
N ARG A 250 3.89 27.71 1.25
CA ARG A 250 3.44 28.41 2.47
C ARG A 250 1.99 28.07 2.83
N SER A 251 1.13 27.87 1.82
CA SER A 251 -0.26 27.45 2.06
C SER A 251 -0.33 26.02 2.60
N ILE A 252 0.36 25.08 1.93
CA ILE A 252 0.34 23.65 2.26
C ILE A 252 0.99 23.35 3.61
N LEU A 253 2.03 24.08 4.00
CA LEU A 253 2.73 23.89 5.29
C LEU A 253 1.87 24.26 6.52
N ASN A 254 0.67 24.83 6.33
CA ASN A 254 -0.30 25.00 7.41
C ASN A 254 -0.93 23.66 7.83
N ASP A 255 -0.93 22.67 6.95
CA ASP A 255 -1.37 21.31 7.29
C ASP A 255 -0.34 20.62 8.20
N SER A 256 -0.81 20.07 9.32
CA SER A 256 0.07 19.51 10.35
C SER A 256 0.79 18.23 9.90
N ASP A 257 0.11 17.39 9.12
CA ASP A 257 0.71 16.14 8.62
C ASP A 257 1.77 16.46 7.57
N THR A 258 1.51 17.42 6.68
CA THR A 258 2.47 17.89 5.68
C THR A 258 3.70 18.52 6.34
N ARG A 259 3.49 19.36 7.36
CA ARG A 259 4.60 19.94 8.12
C ARG A 259 5.42 18.86 8.84
N ALA A 260 4.77 17.84 9.40
CA ALA A 260 5.49 16.71 10.01
C ALA A 260 6.28 15.89 8.96
N GLY A 261 5.71 15.70 7.76
CA GLY A 261 6.36 15.01 6.65
C GLY A 261 7.64 15.73 6.22
N PHE A 262 7.55 17.02 5.91
CA PHE A 262 8.74 17.80 5.56
C PHE A 262 9.73 17.93 6.71
N ASN A 263 9.29 18.04 7.96
CA ASN A 263 10.21 18.04 9.10
C ASN A 263 11.06 16.77 9.18
N ALA A 264 10.52 15.63 8.70
CA ALA A 264 11.23 14.35 8.71
C ALA A 264 12.20 14.16 7.53
N ILE A 265 11.90 14.74 6.36
CA ILE A 265 12.67 14.46 5.13
C ILE A 265 13.36 15.67 4.50
N ALA A 266 12.98 16.89 4.88
CA ALA A 266 13.48 18.14 4.31
C ALA A 266 13.16 19.33 5.23
N ALA A 267 13.78 19.39 6.42
CA ALA A 267 13.48 20.41 7.43
C ALA A 267 13.76 21.85 6.94
N GLU A 268 14.62 22.01 5.94
CA GLU A 268 14.87 23.27 5.24
C GLU A 268 13.61 23.85 4.59
N MET A 269 12.65 23.02 4.18
CA MET A 269 11.33 23.47 3.70
C MET A 269 10.57 24.30 4.73
N ILE A 270 10.83 24.05 6.01
CA ILE A 270 10.15 24.71 7.14
C ILE A 270 10.97 25.88 7.63
N ASN A 271 12.27 25.68 7.79
CA ASN A 271 13.14 26.64 8.48
C ASN A 271 13.74 27.68 7.53
N HIS A 272 13.90 27.34 6.26
CA HIS A 272 14.70 28.08 5.28
C HIS A 272 14.06 28.12 3.89
N LEU A 273 12.71 28.12 3.81
CA LEU A 273 11.97 28.09 2.54
C LEU A 273 12.47 29.13 1.52
N ASP A 274 12.71 30.36 1.98
CA ASP A 274 13.15 31.48 1.13
C ASP A 274 14.57 31.30 0.56
N GLN A 275 15.37 30.36 1.10
CA GLN A 275 16.71 30.03 0.60
C GLN A 275 16.69 28.92 -0.46
N ILE A 276 15.58 28.19 -0.58
CA ILE A 276 15.41 27.12 -1.57
C ILE A 276 15.08 27.75 -2.93
N PRO A 277 15.67 27.28 -4.04
CA PRO A 277 15.36 27.81 -5.37
C PRO A 277 13.86 27.85 -5.67
N ALA A 278 13.36 29.06 -5.98
CA ALA A 278 11.96 29.26 -6.33
C ALA A 278 11.70 28.82 -7.78
N ALA A 279 10.61 28.09 -8.00
CA ALA A 279 10.13 27.73 -9.34
C ALA A 279 8.60 27.75 -9.42
N ALA A 280 8.07 27.92 -10.63
CA ALA A 280 6.64 27.78 -10.87
C ALA A 280 6.18 26.34 -10.63
N ALA A 281 5.00 26.17 -10.05
CA ALA A 281 4.35 24.87 -9.94
C ALA A 281 4.01 24.34 -11.35
N LYS A 282 4.03 23.02 -11.53
CA LYS A 282 3.89 22.38 -12.85
C LYS A 282 2.88 21.25 -12.77
N PRO A 283 2.09 20.99 -13.82
CA PRO A 283 1.23 19.82 -13.83
C PRO A 283 2.04 18.54 -13.75
N VAL A 284 1.46 17.51 -13.15
CA VAL A 284 2.00 16.15 -13.24
C VAL A 284 1.99 15.71 -14.72
N PRO A 285 3.09 15.14 -15.24
CA PRO A 285 3.15 14.73 -16.64
C PRO A 285 2.11 13.65 -16.97
N ALA A 286 1.49 13.74 -18.15
CA ALA A 286 0.42 12.82 -18.55
C ALA A 286 0.93 11.37 -18.66
N GLU A 287 2.18 11.18 -19.09
CA GLU A 287 2.85 9.88 -19.14
C GLU A 287 3.00 9.23 -17.75
N ALA A 288 3.21 10.04 -16.71
CA ALA A 288 3.31 9.54 -15.34
C ALA A 288 1.95 9.06 -14.83
N LEU A 289 0.88 9.78 -15.19
CA LEU A 289 -0.50 9.45 -14.81
C LEU A 289 -1.08 8.25 -15.57
N HIS A 290 -0.49 7.86 -16.71
CA HIS A 290 -1.06 6.83 -17.59
C HIS A 290 -1.32 5.49 -16.89
N HIS A 291 -0.53 5.17 -15.86
CA HIS A 291 -0.63 3.93 -15.09
C HIS A 291 -1.20 4.11 -13.68
N ALA A 292 -1.56 5.34 -13.29
CA ALA A 292 -2.26 5.60 -12.06
C ALA A 292 -3.74 5.21 -12.23
N MET A 293 -4.23 4.36 -11.33
CA MET A 293 -5.60 3.87 -11.33
C MET A 293 -6.50 4.65 -10.40
N GLY A 294 -5.96 5.30 -9.35
CA GLY A 294 -6.73 6.04 -8.36
C GLY A 294 -7.27 7.37 -8.85
N ASP A 295 -7.98 8.07 -7.97
CA ASP A 295 -8.35 9.45 -8.20
C ASP A 295 -7.17 10.38 -7.91
N THR A 296 -6.66 10.99 -8.99
CA THR A 296 -5.52 11.93 -9.00
C THR A 296 -5.98 13.38 -9.09
N GLY A 297 -7.29 13.65 -9.14
CA GLY A 297 -7.86 15.00 -9.24
C GLY A 297 -8.32 15.56 -7.88
N PRO A 298 -8.84 16.82 -7.88
CA PRO A 298 -9.54 17.40 -6.73
C PRO A 298 -10.73 16.55 -6.27
#